data_AF-A0AAU9V7Q2-F1
#
_entry.id   AF-A0AAU9V7Q2-F1
#
_cell.length_a   1.000
_cell.length_b   1.000
_cell.length_c   1.000
_cell.angle_alpha   90.00
_cell.angle_beta   90.00
_cell.angle_gamma   90.00
#
_symmetry.space_group_name_H-M   'P 1'
#
loop_
_entity.id
_entity.type
_entity.pdbx_description
1 polymer ?
#
loop_
_entity_poly.entity_id
_entity_poly.type
_entity_poly.pdbx_seq_one_letter_code
_entity_poly.pdbx_strand_id
1 'polypeptide(L)'
;MENPENTEPDILELHCSNTNEVPSRKRKQSSSSSSSSSSSSSDSSSPKRSRRHRKKTKSRKDRRIKRLTEEVSDLRNKITSSNYDDNFSEPSEHYCPTTSDHNGEQELETEFSLPIGTTVKDPDVLKTPSKFLNILKQVQRIDDANWRDVRYSEVEKRYRHSPGFTELEVNDEVKRYDTSRTLGNIEKAFAALSFALIKQKDQLEIDLRSFLAWFKETSDIRYDEVKEKIHDIFVNGDYSKISNDALQLVCGHRAELIQQRRESILSFIKDPLR
;
A
#
# COMPACT_ATOMS: atom_id res chain seq x y z
N MET A 1 -15.83 46.20 -52.87
CA MET A 1 -16.61 47.16 -52.04
C MET A 1 -17.33 46.35 -50.97
N GLU A 2 -17.36 46.87 -49.75
CA GLU A 2 -18.27 46.51 -48.65
C GLU A 2 -18.29 45.06 -48.11
N ASN A 3 -17.51 44.86 -47.05
CA ASN A 3 -17.91 44.16 -45.81
C ASN A 3 -18.77 45.12 -44.94
N PRO A 4 -19.30 44.78 -43.72
CA PRO A 4 -19.34 43.49 -42.99
C PRO A 4 -20.72 43.11 -42.37
N GLU A 5 -20.83 41.91 -41.78
CA GLU A 5 -21.63 41.53 -40.59
C GLU A 5 -21.09 40.15 -40.14
N ASN A 6 -20.37 39.91 -39.03
CA ASN A 6 -20.36 40.39 -37.64
C ASN A 6 -21.42 39.70 -36.75
N THR A 7 -21.04 38.59 -36.10
CA THR A 7 -21.75 38.02 -34.94
C THR A 7 -20.77 37.25 -34.04
N GLU A 8 -20.52 37.76 -32.84
CA GLU A 8 -19.88 37.05 -31.73
C GLU A 8 -20.88 36.09 -31.04
N PRO A 9 -20.39 35.15 -30.22
CA PRO A 9 -21.13 34.78 -29.01
C PRO A 9 -20.33 35.02 -27.72
N ASP A 10 -21.07 35.36 -26.67
CA ASP A 10 -20.60 35.94 -25.40
C ASP A 10 -19.64 35.11 -24.55
N ILE A 11 -18.79 35.85 -23.84
CA ILE A 11 -18.06 35.42 -22.65
C ILE A 11 -19.04 35.37 -21.46
N LEU A 12 -19.13 34.25 -20.76
CA LEU A 12 -19.76 34.19 -19.44
C LEU A 12 -18.72 33.94 -18.35
N GLU A 13 -18.38 35.01 -17.63
CA GLU A 13 -17.68 34.95 -16.36
C GLU A 13 -18.53 34.21 -15.32
N LEU A 14 -17.91 33.27 -14.58
CA LEU A 14 -18.49 32.71 -13.36
C LEU A 14 -17.67 33.16 -12.16
N HIS A 15 -18.18 34.21 -11.50
CA HIS A 15 -17.67 34.72 -10.24
C HIS A 15 -17.64 33.65 -9.13
N CYS A 16 -16.50 33.51 -8.46
CA CYS A 16 -16.47 32.87 -7.15
C CYS A 16 -17.30 33.69 -6.13
N SER A 17 -18.25 33.04 -5.47
CA SER A 17 -18.86 33.54 -4.24
C SER A 17 -18.52 32.61 -3.08
N ASN A 18 -17.95 33.18 -2.04
CA ASN A 18 -17.36 32.48 -0.90
C ASN A 18 -18.29 32.66 0.32
N THR A 19 -18.92 31.59 0.81
CA THR A 19 -19.79 31.65 1.99
C THR A 19 -19.36 30.62 3.05
N ASN A 20 -18.78 31.13 4.13
CA ASN A 20 -18.59 30.39 5.37
C ASN A 20 -19.94 30.15 6.05
N GLU A 21 -20.32 28.88 6.29
CA GLU A 21 -21.33 28.55 7.31
C GLU A 21 -20.87 27.38 8.19
N VAL A 22 -21.14 27.51 9.48
CA VAL A 22 -20.66 26.61 10.55
C VAL A 22 -21.78 25.64 10.97
N PRO A 23 -21.61 24.31 10.85
CA PRO A 23 -22.62 23.36 11.33
C PRO A 23 -22.63 23.25 12.87
N SER A 24 -23.49 24.05 13.51
CA SER A 24 -23.71 23.97 14.96
C SER A 24 -24.47 22.69 15.36
N ARG A 25 -23.92 21.97 16.34
CA ARG A 25 -24.46 20.67 16.80
C ARG A 25 -25.82 20.82 17.50
N LYS A 26 -26.91 20.37 16.87
CA LYS A 26 -28.21 20.20 17.54
C LYS A 26 -28.22 18.96 18.43
N ARG A 27 -28.28 19.17 19.76
CA ARG A 27 -28.61 18.14 20.76
C ARG A 27 -30.03 17.62 20.53
N LYS A 28 -30.23 16.30 20.50
CA LYS A 28 -31.56 15.70 20.73
C LYS A 28 -31.81 15.65 22.24
N GLN A 29 -32.76 16.43 22.73
CA GLN A 29 -33.38 16.22 24.04
C GLN A 29 -34.62 15.33 23.84
N SER A 30 -34.69 14.21 24.55
CA SER A 30 -35.91 13.41 24.70
C SER A 30 -36.62 13.81 25.99
N SER A 31 -37.84 14.32 25.87
CA SER A 31 -38.72 14.63 27.00
C SER A 31 -39.49 13.40 27.45
N SER A 32 -39.45 13.09 28.75
CA SER A 32 -40.50 12.29 29.40
C SER A 32 -40.66 12.64 30.88
N SER A 33 -41.90 12.96 31.23
CA SER A 33 -42.48 13.19 32.56
C SER A 33 -43.77 12.36 32.61
N SER A 34 -44.31 11.87 33.73
CA SER A 34 -43.85 11.80 35.12
C SER A 34 -44.94 11.09 35.96
N SER A 35 -44.59 10.12 36.81
CA SER A 35 -45.34 9.73 38.02
C SER A 35 -44.53 8.64 38.75
N SER A 36 -44.09 8.70 40.02
CA SER A 36 -44.57 9.27 41.30
C SER A 36 -45.25 8.24 42.22
N SER A 37 -44.47 7.63 43.12
CA SER A 37 -44.93 7.20 44.45
C SER A 37 -43.76 7.13 45.44
N SER A 38 -44.05 7.49 46.69
CA SER A 38 -43.15 7.55 47.85
C SER A 38 -43.02 6.17 48.55
N SER A 39 -42.26 5.91 49.63
CA SER A 39 -41.73 6.74 50.73
C SER A 39 -40.67 5.97 51.55
N SER A 40 -39.90 6.68 52.41
CA SER A 40 -39.33 6.24 53.73
C SER A 40 -38.38 5.02 53.81
N SER A 41 -37.40 4.90 54.72
CA SER A 41 -36.58 5.84 55.52
C SER A 41 -35.54 5.01 56.32
N SER A 42 -34.50 5.66 56.87
CA SER A 42 -33.71 5.21 58.05
C SER A 42 -32.60 4.13 57.88
N ASP A 43 -31.36 4.64 57.91
CA ASP A 43 -30.26 4.30 58.84
C ASP A 43 -29.49 2.95 58.88
N SER A 44 -28.18 3.11 58.68
CA SER A 44 -27.08 2.59 59.52
C SER A 44 -26.48 1.17 59.37
N SER A 45 -25.19 1.13 59.74
CA SER A 45 -24.31 -0.02 60.04
C SER A 45 -23.54 -0.71 58.90
N SER A 46 -22.22 -0.74 59.07
CA SER A 46 -21.27 -1.61 58.35
C SER A 46 -20.94 -2.84 59.20
N PRO A 47 -20.68 -4.01 58.60
CA PRO A 47 -19.48 -4.75 59.01
C PRO A 47 -18.68 -5.36 57.84
N LYS A 48 -17.51 -5.88 58.20
CA LYS A 48 -16.41 -6.25 57.28
C LYS A 48 -16.49 -7.71 56.78
N ARG A 49 -15.80 -7.94 55.65
CA ARG A 49 -14.96 -9.13 55.34
C ARG A 49 -15.64 -10.38 54.75
N SER A 50 -15.37 -10.64 53.47
CA SER A 50 -15.15 -12.01 52.95
C SER A 50 -14.16 -12.02 51.78
N ARG A 51 -13.10 -12.85 51.89
CA ARG A 51 -12.12 -13.16 50.83
C ARG A 51 -12.24 -14.66 50.51
N ARG A 52 -12.65 -15.03 49.29
CA ARG A 52 -12.52 -16.34 48.58
C ARG A 52 -13.69 -16.49 47.58
N HIS A 53 -13.61 -17.10 46.39
CA HIS A 53 -12.52 -17.71 45.61
C HIS A 53 -12.73 -17.34 44.11
N ARG A 54 -11.69 -16.97 43.36
CA ARG A 54 -11.80 -16.76 41.88
C ARG A 54 -10.59 -17.28 41.09
N LYS A 55 -10.27 -18.57 41.24
CA LYS A 55 -9.28 -19.29 40.41
C LYS A 55 -9.71 -20.75 40.15
N LYS A 56 -10.48 -21.02 39.08
CA LYS A 56 -10.67 -22.41 38.57
C LYS A 56 -11.08 -22.54 37.08
N THR A 57 -11.09 -21.46 36.30
CA THR A 57 -11.51 -21.47 34.87
C THR A 57 -10.36 -21.50 33.85
N LYS A 58 -9.12 -21.10 34.20
CA LYS A 58 -7.99 -21.06 33.25
C LYS A 58 -7.58 -22.45 32.74
N SER A 59 -7.52 -23.45 33.64
CA SER A 59 -7.09 -24.82 33.34
C SER A 59 -7.89 -25.55 32.24
N ARG A 60 -9.17 -25.22 32.03
CA ARG A 60 -9.98 -25.82 30.95
C ARG A 60 -9.63 -25.25 29.56
N LYS A 61 -9.18 -23.99 29.46
CA LYS A 61 -8.77 -23.39 28.17
C LYS A 61 -7.42 -23.96 27.72
N ASP A 62 -6.45 -24.07 28.62
CA ASP A 62 -5.12 -24.61 28.32
C ASP A 62 -5.19 -26.06 27.81
N ARG A 63 -6.09 -26.89 28.36
CA ARG A 63 -6.33 -28.27 27.86
C ARG A 63 -6.91 -28.31 26.44
N ARG A 64 -7.72 -27.33 26.04
CA ARG A 64 -8.29 -27.27 24.69
C ARG A 64 -7.26 -26.81 23.66
N ILE A 65 -6.40 -25.86 24.03
CA ILE A 65 -5.28 -25.39 23.20
C ILE A 65 -4.25 -26.51 22.99
N LYS A 66 -3.90 -27.27 24.04
CA LYS A 66 -2.98 -28.41 23.91
C LYS A 66 -3.49 -29.47 22.92
N ARG A 67 -4.76 -29.88 23.03
CA ARG A 67 -5.39 -30.79 22.06
C ARG A 67 -5.34 -30.26 20.63
N LEU A 68 -5.65 -28.97 20.43
CA LEU A 68 -5.55 -28.35 19.10
C LEU A 68 -4.11 -28.38 18.55
N THR A 69 -3.10 -28.24 19.42
CA THR A 69 -1.68 -28.28 19.04
C THR A 69 -1.24 -29.70 18.67
N GLU A 70 -1.74 -30.70 19.41
CA GLU A 70 -1.55 -32.13 19.11
C GLU A 70 -2.22 -32.50 17.77
N GLU A 71 -3.50 -32.16 17.58
CA GLU A 71 -4.27 -32.41 16.36
C GLU A 71 -3.65 -31.75 15.10
N VAL A 72 -3.16 -30.51 15.20
CA VAL A 72 -2.47 -29.82 14.09
C VAL A 72 -1.10 -30.43 13.80
N SER A 73 -0.39 -30.94 14.82
CA SER A 73 0.90 -31.63 14.62
C SER A 73 0.71 -32.97 13.91
N ASP A 74 -0.30 -33.74 14.31
CA ASP A 74 -0.66 -35.01 13.65
C ASP A 74 -1.12 -34.79 12.20
N LEU A 75 -1.89 -33.72 11.94
CA LEU A 75 -2.32 -33.37 10.59
C LEU A 75 -1.13 -32.97 9.70
N ARG A 76 -0.20 -32.16 10.23
CA ARG A 76 1.03 -31.79 9.53
C ARG A 76 1.87 -33.02 9.19
N ASN A 77 2.05 -33.92 10.15
CA ASN A 77 2.81 -35.17 9.95
C ASN A 77 2.18 -36.06 8.87
N LYS A 78 0.84 -36.14 8.82
CA LYS A 78 0.12 -36.86 7.75
C LYS A 78 0.32 -36.23 6.38
N ILE A 79 0.26 -34.90 6.26
CA ILE A 79 0.51 -34.20 4.99
C ILE A 79 1.94 -34.44 4.50
N THR A 80 2.95 -34.33 5.38
CA THR A 80 4.35 -34.60 4.98
C THR A 80 4.65 -36.07 4.72
N SER A 81 3.88 -37.01 5.29
CA SER A 81 4.04 -38.44 5.02
C SER A 81 3.25 -38.92 3.80
N SER A 82 2.29 -38.13 3.31
CA SER A 82 1.41 -38.47 2.19
C SER A 82 1.91 -37.98 0.82
N ASN A 83 3.00 -37.21 0.78
CA ASN A 83 3.52 -36.59 -0.45
C ASN A 83 4.78 -37.30 -1.00
N TYR A 84 4.98 -38.57 -0.65
CA TYR A 84 5.99 -39.45 -1.23
C TYR A 84 5.33 -40.60 -1.99
N ASP A 85 4.50 -40.28 -2.98
CA ASP A 85 4.10 -41.19 -4.04
C ASP A 85 4.09 -40.42 -5.38
N ASP A 86 5.23 -40.54 -6.05
CA ASP A 86 5.47 -40.76 -7.49
C ASP A 86 4.54 -40.20 -8.60
N ASN A 87 5.18 -39.91 -9.74
CA ASN A 87 4.64 -39.50 -11.04
C ASN A 87 4.08 -38.06 -11.17
N PHE A 88 4.85 -37.20 -11.83
CA PHE A 88 4.28 -36.42 -12.93
C PHE A 88 5.27 -36.24 -14.08
N SER A 89 4.92 -36.83 -15.23
CA SER A 89 5.74 -36.77 -16.44
C SER A 89 5.66 -35.41 -17.11
N GLU A 90 6.79 -34.98 -17.65
CA GLU A 90 6.96 -33.83 -18.54
C GLU A 90 6.26 -34.05 -19.89
N PRO A 91 5.67 -32.99 -20.47
CA PRO A 91 5.68 -32.85 -21.93
C PRO A 91 6.25 -31.49 -22.34
N SER A 92 7.39 -31.54 -23.04
CA SER A 92 7.87 -30.48 -23.93
C SER A 92 6.86 -30.20 -25.04
N GLU A 93 6.66 -28.94 -25.43
CA GLU A 93 6.84 -28.48 -26.83
C GLU A 93 6.71 -26.95 -27.03
N HIS A 94 7.81 -26.35 -27.47
CA HIS A 94 7.99 -25.25 -28.46
C HIS A 94 7.20 -23.91 -28.50
N TYR A 95 7.86 -22.96 -29.20
CA TYR A 95 7.54 -21.56 -29.53
C TYR A 95 7.85 -20.51 -28.44
N CYS A 96 8.43 -19.34 -28.75
CA CYS A 96 8.58 -18.63 -30.03
C CYS A 96 9.97 -17.94 -30.15
N PRO A 97 10.47 -17.61 -31.36
CA PRO A 97 11.77 -16.95 -31.53
C PRO A 97 11.69 -15.43 -31.36
N THR A 98 12.81 -14.78 -31.06
CA THR A 98 13.00 -13.36 -31.36
C THR A 98 14.45 -13.08 -31.77
N THR A 99 14.60 -12.78 -33.04
CA THR A 99 15.74 -12.08 -33.62
C THR A 99 15.81 -10.64 -33.10
N SER A 100 17.02 -10.13 -32.87
CA SER A 100 17.42 -8.79 -33.34
C SER A 100 18.91 -8.58 -33.10
N ASP A 101 19.63 -8.27 -34.16
CA ASP A 101 21.08 -8.09 -34.15
C ASP A 101 21.56 -6.77 -33.53
N HIS A 102 22.84 -6.86 -33.18
CA HIS A 102 23.86 -5.87 -32.93
C HIS A 102 23.87 -4.61 -33.85
N ASN A 103 24.41 -3.52 -33.30
CA ASN A 103 25.53 -2.77 -33.93
C ASN A 103 26.77 -3.16 -33.11
N GLY A 104 27.92 -3.60 -33.66
CA GLY A 104 28.86 -2.85 -34.52
C GLY A 104 29.82 -2.05 -33.61
N GLU A 105 31.16 -2.16 -33.63
CA GLU A 105 32.17 -2.84 -34.48
C GLU A 105 33.49 -2.95 -33.65
N GLN A 106 34.55 -3.73 -33.94
CA GLN A 106 34.83 -4.89 -34.82
C GLN A 106 36.17 -5.55 -34.35
N GLU A 107 36.26 -6.87 -34.13
CA GLU A 107 37.48 -7.68 -34.38
C GLU A 107 37.12 -9.18 -34.50
N LEU A 108 37.73 -9.90 -35.45
CA LEU A 108 37.34 -11.27 -35.84
C LEU A 108 38.25 -12.34 -35.22
N GLU A 109 37.88 -12.86 -34.05
CA GLU A 109 38.35 -14.18 -33.60
C GLU A 109 37.23 -15.23 -33.76
N THR A 110 37.27 -15.96 -34.87
CA THR A 110 36.42 -17.13 -35.10
C THR A 110 36.94 -18.35 -34.35
N GLU A 111 36.80 -18.36 -33.02
CA GLU A 111 36.86 -19.59 -32.22
C GLU A 111 35.46 -19.92 -31.69
N PHE A 112 34.72 -20.74 -32.46
CA PHE A 112 33.40 -21.24 -32.07
C PHE A 112 33.52 -22.29 -30.97
N SER A 113 33.73 -21.83 -29.75
CA SER A 113 33.67 -22.66 -28.54
C SER A 113 32.24 -22.73 -28.03
N LEU A 114 31.68 -23.94 -27.94
CA LEU A 114 30.45 -24.19 -27.19
C LEU A 114 30.82 -24.32 -25.70
N PRO A 115 30.47 -23.35 -24.83
CA PRO A 115 30.81 -23.44 -23.43
C PRO A 115 30.04 -24.59 -22.77
N ILE A 116 30.75 -25.65 -22.38
CA ILE A 116 30.21 -26.73 -21.56
C ILE A 116 30.00 -26.17 -20.14
N GLY A 117 28.83 -25.58 -19.91
CA GLY A 117 28.42 -25.01 -18.64
C GLY A 117 27.39 -25.90 -17.93
N THR A 118 27.70 -26.33 -16.71
CA THR A 118 26.67 -26.81 -15.78
C THR A 118 25.95 -25.60 -15.18
N THR A 119 24.62 -25.55 -15.26
CA THR A 119 23.83 -24.56 -14.52
C THR A 119 24.00 -24.78 -13.02
N VAL A 120 24.69 -23.86 -12.35
CA VAL A 120 24.66 -23.77 -10.88
C VAL A 120 23.23 -23.40 -10.49
N LYS A 121 22.72 -23.97 -9.39
CA LYS A 121 21.40 -23.61 -8.84
C LYS A 121 21.23 -22.09 -8.83
N ASP A 122 20.18 -21.59 -9.47
CA ASP A 122 19.85 -20.17 -9.45
C ASP A 122 19.82 -19.67 -8.00
N PRO A 123 20.45 -18.51 -7.72
CA PRO A 123 20.51 -18.00 -6.36
C PRO A 123 19.09 -17.68 -5.88
N ASP A 124 18.76 -18.08 -4.65
CA ASP A 124 17.45 -17.85 -4.03
C ASP A 124 17.06 -16.35 -3.97
N VAL A 125 18.03 -15.45 -4.20
CA VAL A 125 17.84 -14.02 -4.40
C VAL A 125 18.73 -13.52 -5.55
N LEU A 126 18.12 -12.93 -6.58
CA LEU A 126 18.83 -12.32 -7.71
C LEU A 126 19.62 -11.06 -7.28
N LYS A 127 20.81 -10.88 -7.84
CA LYS A 127 21.66 -9.70 -7.59
C LYS A 127 21.12 -8.47 -8.31
N THR A 128 20.71 -7.45 -7.55
CA THR A 128 20.22 -6.18 -8.12
C THR A 128 21.30 -5.47 -8.95
N PRO A 129 21.02 -5.02 -10.19
CA PRO A 129 21.96 -4.24 -10.98
C PRO A 129 22.31 -2.90 -10.31
N SER A 130 23.57 -2.47 -10.42
CA SER A 130 24.12 -1.29 -9.71
C SER A 130 23.32 -0.01 -9.94
N LYS A 131 22.78 0.19 -11.14
CA LYS A 131 21.91 1.34 -11.49
C LYS A 131 20.69 1.42 -10.57
N PHE A 132 19.97 0.31 -10.39
CA PHE A 132 18.77 0.27 -9.56
C PHE A 132 19.11 0.33 -8.06
N LEU A 133 20.25 -0.25 -7.64
CA LEU A 133 20.73 -0.13 -6.26
C LEU A 133 21.02 1.33 -5.87
N ASN A 134 21.62 2.11 -6.77
CA ASN A 134 21.89 3.53 -6.54
C ASN A 134 20.61 4.36 -6.42
N ILE A 135 19.64 4.13 -7.32
CA ILE A 135 18.30 4.76 -7.25
C ILE A 135 17.62 4.37 -5.92
N LEU A 136 17.64 3.09 -5.55
CA LEU A 136 17.04 2.60 -4.30
C LEU A 136 17.64 3.30 -3.07
N LYS A 137 18.97 3.45 -3.02
CA LYS A 137 19.67 4.19 -1.96
C LYS A 137 19.24 5.65 -1.88
N GLN A 138 19.17 6.35 -3.03
CA GLN A 138 18.74 7.76 -3.08
C GLN A 138 17.31 7.95 -2.58
N VAL A 139 16.38 7.11 -3.03
CA VAL A 139 14.95 7.26 -2.72
C VAL A 139 14.61 6.79 -1.31
N GLN A 140 15.17 5.66 -0.87
CA GLN A 140 14.91 5.10 0.48
C GLN A 140 15.81 5.68 1.57
N ARG A 141 16.84 6.44 1.18
CA ARG A 141 17.75 7.18 2.08
C ARG A 141 18.39 6.31 3.17
N ILE A 142 18.55 5.01 2.94
CA ILE A 142 18.84 4.00 4.00
C ILE A 142 20.10 4.33 4.81
N ASP A 143 21.09 4.94 4.16
CA ASP A 143 22.39 5.27 4.76
C ASP A 143 22.44 6.73 5.30
N ASP A 144 21.39 7.54 5.09
CA ASP A 144 21.29 8.90 5.61
C ASP A 144 20.87 8.90 7.10
N ALA A 145 21.34 9.87 7.89
CA ALA A 145 20.84 10.09 9.25
C ALA A 145 19.31 10.33 9.31
N ASN A 146 18.76 10.90 8.23
CA ASN A 146 17.36 11.33 8.11
C ASN A 146 16.48 10.30 7.36
N TRP A 147 16.93 9.04 7.26
CA TRP A 147 16.21 7.94 6.56
C TRP A 147 14.77 7.73 7.05
N ARG A 148 14.50 8.03 8.32
CA ARG A 148 13.18 7.93 8.97
C ARG A 148 12.25 9.12 8.67
N ASP A 149 12.80 10.21 8.14
CA ASP A 149 12.08 11.48 7.93
C ASP A 149 11.42 11.55 6.54
N VAL A 150 11.33 10.43 5.83
CA VAL A 150 10.56 10.26 4.59
C VAL A 150 9.07 10.38 4.91
N ARG A 151 8.57 11.62 4.95
CA ARG A 151 7.16 11.92 5.20
C ARG A 151 6.30 11.43 4.04
N TYR A 152 5.35 10.54 4.32
CA TYR A 152 4.37 10.05 3.34
C TYR A 152 2.92 10.35 3.75
N SER A 153 2.67 10.80 4.98
CA SER A 153 1.32 10.96 5.55
C SER A 153 0.44 12.01 4.87
N GLU A 154 1.03 12.98 4.16
CA GLU A 154 0.30 13.92 3.31
C GLU A 154 -0.10 13.26 1.98
N VAL A 155 0.79 12.46 1.39
CA VAL A 155 0.54 11.66 0.20
C VAL A 155 -0.54 10.60 0.50
N GLU A 156 -0.39 9.84 1.59
CA GLU A 156 -1.34 8.82 2.05
C GLU A 156 -2.78 9.39 2.16
N LYS A 157 -2.93 10.61 2.69
CA LYS A 157 -4.22 11.31 2.73
C LYS A 157 -4.78 11.62 1.34
N ARG A 158 -3.95 11.96 0.35
CA ARG A 158 -4.39 12.21 -1.05
C ARG A 158 -4.86 10.93 -1.75
N TYR A 159 -4.34 9.76 -1.37
CA TYR A 159 -4.71 8.47 -1.98
C TYR A 159 -5.68 7.63 -1.15
N ARG A 160 -6.21 8.17 -0.04
CA ARG A 160 -7.20 7.50 0.80
C ARG A 160 -8.62 7.92 0.39
N HIS A 161 -9.33 7.02 -0.29
CA HIS A 161 -10.66 7.28 -0.84
C HIS A 161 -11.68 6.25 -0.37
N SER A 162 -12.87 6.71 -0.02
CA SER A 162 -14.00 5.86 0.37
C SER A 162 -15.06 5.88 -0.74
N PRO A 163 -15.62 4.73 -1.14
CA PRO A 163 -15.33 3.38 -0.65
C PRO A 163 -14.04 2.77 -1.26
N GLY A 164 -13.55 1.69 -0.65
CA GLY A 164 -12.58 0.76 -1.26
C GLY A 164 -11.09 1.05 -1.04
N PHE A 165 -10.67 2.31 -0.96
CA PHE A 165 -9.26 2.70 -0.72
C PHE A 165 -9.05 3.23 0.70
N THR A 166 -9.57 2.48 1.66
CA THR A 166 -9.51 2.71 3.11
C THR A 166 -9.31 1.39 3.85
N GLU A 167 -8.81 1.46 5.10
CA GLU A 167 -8.84 0.33 6.06
C GLU A 167 -10.27 -0.21 6.21
N LEU A 168 -10.43 -1.53 6.14
CA LEU A 168 -11.68 -2.24 6.39
C LEU A 168 -12.15 -1.99 7.83
N GLU A 169 -13.43 -1.68 7.99
CA GLU A 169 -14.00 -1.55 9.33
C GLU A 169 -14.09 -2.92 10.00
N VAL A 170 -13.34 -3.08 11.10
CA VAL A 170 -13.33 -4.31 11.89
C VAL A 170 -14.65 -4.44 12.64
N ASN A 171 -15.42 -5.48 12.31
CA ASN A 171 -16.65 -5.87 13.00
C ASN A 171 -16.49 -5.81 14.53
N ASP A 172 -17.42 -5.13 15.23
CA ASP A 172 -17.32 -4.86 16.68
C ASP A 172 -17.18 -6.14 17.55
N GLU A 173 -17.66 -7.29 17.07
CA GLU A 173 -17.50 -8.58 17.73
C GLU A 173 -16.04 -9.07 17.79
N VAL A 174 -15.25 -8.80 16.74
CA VAL A 174 -13.85 -9.25 16.60
C VAL A 174 -12.82 -8.16 16.88
N LYS A 175 -13.24 -6.90 16.95
CA LYS A 175 -12.44 -5.71 17.31
C LYS A 175 -11.69 -5.80 18.65
N ARG A 176 -12.07 -6.74 19.53
CA ARG A 176 -11.38 -7.04 20.80
C ARG A 176 -10.21 -8.03 20.65
N TYR A 177 -10.16 -8.76 19.55
CA TYR A 177 -9.10 -9.71 19.21
C TYR A 177 -8.10 -9.13 18.21
N ASP A 178 -8.54 -8.19 17.37
CA ASP A 178 -7.60 -7.37 16.62
C ASP A 178 -6.79 -6.47 17.57
N THR A 179 -5.53 -6.83 17.69
CA THR A 179 -4.53 -6.17 18.54
C THR A 179 -3.36 -5.66 17.72
N SER A 180 -3.36 -5.88 16.40
CA SER A 180 -2.22 -5.60 15.52
C SER A 180 -2.40 -4.28 14.79
N ARG A 181 -2.12 -3.18 15.50
CA ARG A 181 -2.09 -1.83 14.91
C ARG A 181 -1.17 -1.75 13.67
N THR A 182 -0.12 -2.56 13.63
CA THR A 182 0.77 -2.68 12.45
C THR A 182 0.04 -3.25 11.24
N LEU A 183 -0.90 -4.19 11.40
CA LEU A 183 -1.64 -4.79 10.29
C LEU A 183 -2.57 -3.76 9.62
N GLY A 184 -3.35 -3.01 10.42
CA GLY A 184 -4.18 -1.92 9.90
C GLY A 184 -3.39 -0.76 9.28
N ASN A 185 -2.15 -0.49 9.75
CA ASN A 185 -1.23 0.44 9.08
C ASN A 185 -0.74 -0.09 7.72
N ILE A 186 -0.43 -1.39 7.63
CA ILE A 186 -0.04 -2.04 6.36
C ILE A 186 -1.22 -2.07 5.38
N GLU A 187 -2.45 -2.29 5.86
CA GLU A 187 -3.65 -2.24 5.02
C GLU A 187 -3.87 -0.85 4.42
N LYS A 188 -3.69 0.23 5.21
CA LYS A 188 -3.73 1.62 4.70
C LYS A 188 -2.67 1.86 3.64
N ALA A 189 -1.45 1.36 3.86
CA ALA A 189 -0.37 1.45 2.90
C ALA A 189 -0.75 0.80 1.56
N PHE A 190 -1.30 -0.42 1.59
CA PHE A 190 -1.73 -1.11 0.38
C PHE A 190 -2.95 -0.47 -0.29
N ALA A 191 -3.92 0.03 0.49
CA ALA A 191 -5.09 0.73 -0.05
C ALA A 191 -4.68 2.02 -0.78
N ALA A 192 -3.84 2.85 -0.16
CA ALA A 192 -3.31 4.07 -0.76
C ALA A 192 -2.42 3.77 -1.98
N LEU A 193 -1.54 2.76 -1.90
CA LEU A 193 -0.67 2.36 -3.01
C LEU A 193 -1.48 1.81 -4.19
N SER A 194 -2.51 1.00 -3.93
CA SER A 194 -3.40 0.46 -4.98
C SER A 194 -4.10 1.59 -5.73
N PHE A 195 -4.62 2.60 -5.02
CA PHE A 195 -5.21 3.77 -5.67
C PHE A 195 -4.16 4.59 -6.44
N ALA A 196 -2.95 4.75 -5.90
CA ALA A 196 -1.86 5.45 -6.59
C ALA A 196 -1.47 4.78 -7.91
N LEU A 197 -1.36 3.45 -7.93
CA LEU A 197 -1.05 2.67 -9.14
C LEU A 197 -2.19 2.69 -10.17
N ILE A 198 -3.46 2.64 -9.73
CA ILE A 198 -4.62 2.81 -10.61
C ILE A 198 -4.60 4.21 -11.24
N LYS A 199 -4.40 5.25 -10.43
CA LYS A 199 -4.32 6.64 -10.91
C LYS A 199 -3.12 6.87 -11.83
N GLN A 200 -1.99 6.21 -11.57
CA GLN A 200 -0.81 6.26 -12.44
C GLN A 200 -1.11 5.68 -13.83
N LYS A 201 -1.81 4.54 -13.90
CA LYS A 201 -2.25 3.94 -15.16
C LYS A 201 -3.27 4.83 -15.89
N ASP A 202 -4.25 5.37 -15.18
CA ASP A 202 -5.27 6.25 -15.74
C ASP A 202 -4.65 7.52 -16.34
N GLN A 203 -3.76 8.18 -15.59
CA GLN A 203 -3.04 9.35 -16.08
C GLN A 203 -2.15 9.03 -17.28
N LEU A 204 -1.44 7.89 -17.30
CA LEU A 204 -0.64 7.47 -18.46
C LEU A 204 -1.51 7.33 -19.72
N GLU A 205 -2.73 6.83 -19.59
CA GLU A 205 -3.67 6.68 -20.70
C GLU A 205 -4.22 8.03 -21.19
N ILE A 206 -4.51 8.96 -20.28
CA ILE A 206 -4.87 10.35 -20.61
C ILE A 206 -3.73 11.06 -21.33
N ASP A 207 -2.51 10.95 -20.79
CA ASP A 207 -1.30 11.60 -21.28
C ASP A 207 -0.91 11.09 -22.68
N LEU A 208 -1.00 9.78 -22.93
CA LEU A 208 -0.80 9.17 -24.25
C LEU A 208 -1.87 9.62 -25.27
N ARG A 209 -3.14 9.68 -24.87
CA ARG A 209 -4.22 10.18 -25.74
C ARG A 209 -4.02 11.65 -26.09
N SER A 210 -3.59 12.47 -25.12
CA SER A 210 -3.27 13.89 -25.32
C SER A 210 -2.10 14.07 -26.30
N PHE A 211 -1.03 13.30 -26.13
CA PHE A 211 0.11 13.29 -27.05
C PHE A 211 -0.29 12.92 -28.49
N LEU A 212 -1.09 11.86 -28.66
CA LEU A 212 -1.56 11.41 -29.98
C LEU A 212 -2.52 12.40 -30.64
N ALA A 213 -3.38 13.09 -29.88
CA ALA A 213 -4.25 14.15 -30.40
C ALA A 213 -3.40 15.34 -30.91
N TRP A 214 -2.46 15.82 -30.10
CA TRP A 214 -1.53 16.88 -30.49
C TRP A 214 -0.72 16.51 -31.74
N PHE A 215 -0.22 15.26 -31.83
CA PHE A 215 0.54 14.78 -32.99
C PHE A 215 -0.32 14.72 -34.26
N LYS A 216 -1.63 14.44 -34.14
CA LYS A 216 -2.56 14.44 -35.28
C LYS A 216 -2.90 15.86 -35.77
N GLU A 217 -2.94 16.82 -34.86
CA GLU A 217 -3.32 18.22 -35.16
C GLU A 217 -2.13 19.06 -35.67
N THR A 218 -0.90 18.66 -35.35
CA THR A 218 0.32 19.40 -35.74
C THR A 218 0.81 18.95 -37.12
N SER A 219 0.81 19.85 -38.10
CA SER A 219 1.41 19.61 -39.43
C SER A 219 2.90 19.96 -39.44
N ASP A 220 3.72 19.10 -40.05
CA ASP A 220 5.19 19.25 -40.20
C ASP A 220 5.98 19.26 -38.87
N ILE A 221 5.94 18.11 -38.19
CA ILE A 221 6.48 17.93 -36.83
C ILE A 221 8.00 17.71 -36.84
N ARG A 222 8.73 18.54 -36.08
CA ARG A 222 10.19 18.37 -35.89
C ARG A 222 10.52 17.52 -34.65
N TYR A 223 11.69 16.87 -34.66
CA TYR A 223 12.14 16.01 -33.56
C TYR A 223 12.19 16.75 -32.20
N ASP A 224 12.68 17.98 -32.17
CA ASP A 224 12.81 18.75 -30.93
C ASP A 224 11.45 19.08 -30.32
N GLU A 225 10.43 19.37 -31.14
CA GLU A 225 9.05 19.61 -30.69
C GLU A 225 8.42 18.35 -30.09
N VAL A 226 8.66 17.18 -30.68
CA VAL A 226 8.25 15.89 -30.10
C VAL A 226 8.94 15.65 -28.75
N LYS A 227 10.24 15.92 -28.67
CA LYS A 227 11.04 15.75 -27.46
C LYS A 227 10.58 16.67 -26.34
N GLU A 228 10.33 17.95 -26.63
CA GLU A 228 9.75 18.90 -25.69
C GLU A 228 8.36 18.46 -25.23
N LYS A 229 7.48 18.05 -26.17
CA LYS A 229 6.14 17.56 -25.83
C LYS A 229 6.15 16.32 -24.93
N ILE A 230 7.04 15.36 -25.21
CA ILE A 230 7.24 14.17 -24.37
C ILE A 230 7.74 14.56 -22.98
N HIS A 231 8.66 15.52 -22.88
CA HIS A 231 9.16 16.01 -21.60
C HIS A 231 8.05 16.71 -20.79
N ASP A 232 7.27 17.56 -21.43
CA ASP A 232 6.19 18.28 -20.75
C ASP A 232 5.08 17.36 -20.26
N ILE A 233 4.69 16.37 -21.06
CA ILE A 233 3.64 15.41 -20.68
C ILE A 233 4.17 14.43 -19.62
N PHE A 234 5.29 13.74 -19.86
CA PHE A 234 5.67 12.59 -19.03
C PHE A 234 6.68 12.90 -17.92
N VAL A 235 7.44 14.00 -18.01
CA VAL A 235 8.43 14.40 -16.98
C VAL A 235 7.87 15.51 -16.09
N ASN A 236 7.27 16.54 -16.67
CA ASN A 236 6.70 17.69 -15.96
C ASN A 236 5.22 17.49 -15.56
N GLY A 237 4.49 16.64 -16.29
CA GLY A 237 3.06 16.38 -16.10
C GLY A 237 2.71 15.51 -14.90
N ASP A 238 1.42 15.19 -14.79
CA ASP A 238 0.87 14.56 -13.58
C ASP A 238 1.24 13.08 -13.44
N TYR A 239 1.54 12.36 -14.53
CA TYR A 239 2.05 11.00 -14.47
C TYR A 239 3.34 10.91 -13.62
N SER A 240 4.28 11.84 -13.83
CA SER A 240 5.52 11.95 -13.06
C SER A 240 5.23 12.18 -11.58
N LYS A 241 4.31 13.09 -11.24
CA LYS A 241 3.93 13.40 -9.86
C LYS A 241 3.29 12.21 -9.17
N ILE A 242 2.37 11.50 -9.83
CA ILE A 242 1.70 10.30 -9.28
C ILE A 242 2.69 9.15 -9.11
N SER A 243 3.62 8.98 -10.06
CA SER A 243 4.70 7.98 -9.96
C SER A 243 5.61 8.23 -8.75
N ASN A 244 5.98 9.49 -8.53
CA ASN A 244 6.77 9.90 -7.36
C ASN A 244 5.97 9.76 -6.05
N ASP A 245 4.67 10.08 -6.04
CA ASP A 245 3.78 9.86 -4.89
C ASP A 245 3.71 8.37 -4.51
N ALA A 246 3.50 7.47 -5.48
CA ALA A 246 3.48 6.02 -5.24
C ALA A 246 4.81 5.53 -4.64
N LEU A 247 5.93 6.03 -5.15
CA LEU A 247 7.27 5.72 -4.65
C LEU A 247 7.50 6.27 -3.22
N GLN A 248 6.99 7.46 -2.92
CA GLN A 248 7.04 8.10 -1.61
C GLN A 248 6.21 7.33 -0.57
N LEU A 249 5.04 6.80 -0.94
CA LEU A 249 4.25 5.88 -0.10
C LEU A 249 5.06 4.63 0.27
N VAL A 250 5.59 3.92 -0.74
CA VAL A 250 6.38 2.68 -0.51
C VAL A 250 7.59 2.94 0.38
N CYS A 251 8.35 4.00 0.10
CA CYS A 251 9.59 4.29 0.83
C CYS A 251 9.31 4.80 2.25
N GLY A 252 8.27 5.61 2.42
CA GLY A 252 7.82 6.11 3.72
C GLY A 252 7.30 5.00 4.64
N HIS A 253 6.39 4.14 4.17
CA HIS A 253 5.92 3.00 4.95
C HIS A 253 7.04 1.99 5.25
N ARG A 254 7.98 1.77 4.33
CA ARG A 254 9.16 0.94 4.60
C ARG A 254 10.04 1.56 5.69
N ALA A 255 10.21 2.87 5.70
CA ALA A 255 10.91 3.57 6.79
C ALA A 255 10.18 3.43 8.13
N GLU A 256 8.85 3.60 8.15
CA GLU A 256 8.01 3.38 9.35
C GLU A 256 8.19 1.94 9.89
N LEU A 257 8.09 0.92 9.03
CA LEU A 257 8.23 -0.50 9.43
C LEU A 257 9.63 -0.82 9.99
N ILE A 258 10.70 -0.28 9.39
CA ILE A 258 12.06 -0.45 9.90
C ILE A 258 12.20 0.24 11.26
N GLN A 259 11.60 1.42 11.45
CA GLN A 259 11.63 2.15 12.72
C GLN A 259 10.85 1.41 13.82
N GLN A 260 9.61 0.97 13.54
CA GLN A 260 8.82 0.14 14.46
C GLN A 260 9.58 -1.13 14.86
N ARG A 261 10.27 -1.80 13.91
CA ARG A 261 11.11 -2.98 14.20
C ARG A 261 12.30 -2.63 15.12
N ARG A 262 12.99 -1.51 14.88
CA ARG A 262 14.09 -1.04 15.74
C ARG A 262 13.60 -0.72 17.15
N GLU A 263 12.48 -0.01 17.28
CA GLU A 263 11.88 0.34 18.58
C GLU A 263 11.41 -0.88 19.36
N SER A 264 10.78 -1.85 18.69
CA SER A 264 10.37 -3.12 19.27
C SER A 264 11.58 -3.87 19.87
N ILE A 265 12.65 -4.07 19.09
CA ILE A 265 13.88 -4.71 19.56
C ILE A 265 14.49 -3.96 20.75
N LEU A 266 14.58 -2.63 20.68
CA LEU A 266 15.12 -1.81 21.77
C LEU A 266 14.26 -1.88 23.04
N SER A 267 12.95 -2.09 22.93
CA SER A 267 12.07 -2.25 24.10
C SER A 267 12.36 -3.55 24.87
N PHE A 268 12.65 -4.65 24.16
CA PHE A 268 13.07 -5.92 24.79
C PHE A 268 14.45 -5.83 25.45
N ILE A 269 15.36 -5.02 24.91
CA ILE A 269 16.72 -4.85 25.46
C ILE A 269 16.72 -3.93 26.68
N LYS A 270 15.88 -2.89 26.70
CA LYS A 270 15.78 -1.93 27.81
C LYS A 270 15.04 -2.46 29.03
N ASP A 271 14.16 -3.45 28.87
CA ASP A 271 13.31 -3.98 29.94
C ASP A 271 13.37 -5.53 29.98
N PRO A 272 14.53 -6.14 30.31
CA PRO A 272 14.76 -7.59 30.19
C PRO A 272 14.05 -8.46 31.25
N LEU A 273 13.13 -7.90 32.04
CA LEU A 273 12.49 -8.55 33.20
C LEU A 273 10.95 -8.50 33.19
N ARG A 274 10.33 -8.60 32.00
CA ARG A 274 8.87 -8.60 31.84
C ARG A 274 8.27 -10.00 31.60
#